data_AF-A0A6P6B6I3-F1
#
_entry.id   AF-A0A6P6B6I3-F1
#
_cell.length_a   1.000
_cell.length_b   1.000
_cell.length_c   1.000
_cell.angle_alpha   90.00
_cell.angle_beta   90.00
_cell.angle_gamma   90.00
#
_symmetry.space_group_name_H-M   'P 1'
#
loop_
_entity.id
_entity.type
_entity.pdbx_description
1 polymer ?
#
loop_
_entity_poly.entity_id
_entity_poly.type
_entity_poly.pdbx_seq_one_letter_code
_entity_poly.pdbx_strand_id
1 'polypeptide(L)'
;MALIFSTCLFSLLSIFQGISGTTFTVVNKCDHTVWPGILGNTQLDSTGFELPSGGSRSLQAPPGWSGRFWGRTGCTSDQNTGQLTCQTGASPPATLAEFTIGSGTQDFYDVSLVDGYNLPMIVEPSGGSGTCLSTGCINDVNRQCPTELQVGSGDACKSACEAFETPQYCCSGAYATPNTCKPSVYSEMFKAACPRSYSYAYDDATSTFTCTGADYAITFCPSSTSKKSATNTTPTTPGTTATTTGTTGTTSTTYGSITGSGEVPTGDNTSWLPDFFMGESSRTLSPAVFHTTLLASAISFLFLSRFYS
;
A
#
# COMPACT_ATOMS: atom_id res chain seq x y z
N MET A 1 -45.41 -15.81 -26.72
CA MET A 1 -44.67 -16.37 -25.55
C MET A 1 -43.17 -16.46 -25.79
N ALA A 2 -42.68 -17.13 -26.85
CA ALA A 2 -41.23 -17.27 -27.12
C ALA A 2 -40.48 -15.94 -27.32
N LEU A 3 -41.08 -14.98 -28.03
CA LEU A 3 -40.48 -13.66 -28.27
C LEU A 3 -40.32 -12.85 -26.97
N ILE A 4 -41.29 -12.95 -26.05
CA ILE A 4 -41.30 -12.25 -24.75
C ILE A 4 -40.26 -12.87 -23.81
N PHE A 5 -40.08 -14.19 -23.85
CA PHE A 5 -39.06 -14.87 -23.06
C PHE A 5 -37.65 -14.51 -23.53
N SER A 6 -37.45 -14.40 -24.86
CA SER A 6 -36.18 -14.01 -25.47
C SER A 6 -35.79 -12.56 -25.16
N THR A 7 -36.74 -11.62 -25.17
CA THR A 7 -36.48 -10.22 -24.83
C THR A 7 -36.23 -10.01 -23.33
N CYS A 8 -36.93 -10.75 -22.47
CA CYS A 8 -36.66 -10.77 -21.03
C CYS A 8 -35.25 -11.29 -20.72
N LEU A 9 -34.82 -12.37 -21.38
CA LEU A 9 -33.47 -12.94 -21.19
C LEU A 9 -32.37 -11.99 -21.66
N PHE A 10 -32.54 -11.32 -22.81
CA PHE A 10 -31.60 -10.29 -23.29
C PHE A 10 -31.55 -9.05 -22.38
N SER A 11 -32.70 -8.65 -21.82
CA SER A 11 -32.77 -7.55 -20.86
C SER A 11 -32.12 -7.94 -19.53
N LEU A 12 -32.31 -9.17 -19.05
CA LEU A 12 -31.66 -9.69 -17.84
C LEU A 12 -30.13 -9.77 -18.01
N LEU A 13 -29.65 -10.18 -19.20
CA LEU A 13 -28.23 -10.20 -19.55
C LEU A 13 -27.61 -8.80 -19.66
N SER A 14 -28.40 -7.78 -20.00
CA SER A 14 -27.94 -6.38 -20.10
C SER A 14 -27.84 -5.67 -18.73
N ILE A 15 -28.45 -6.22 -17.68
CA ILE A 15 -28.40 -5.68 -16.30
C ILE A 15 -27.12 -6.12 -15.57
N PHE A 16 -26.38 -7.10 -16.10
CA PHE A 16 -25.06 -7.51 -15.59
C PHE A 16 -23.91 -6.70 -16.22
N GLN A 17 -24.10 -5.40 -16.42
CA GLN A 17 -22.95 -4.49 -16.54
C GLN A 17 -22.33 -4.42 -15.15
N GLY A 18 -21.40 -5.34 -14.86
CA GLY A 18 -20.65 -5.35 -13.61
C GLY A 18 -20.06 -3.96 -13.36
N ILE A 19 -20.11 -3.52 -12.11
CA ILE A 19 -19.41 -2.30 -11.70
C ILE A 19 -17.94 -2.51 -12.07
N SER A 20 -17.42 -1.71 -13.00
CA SER A 20 -16.01 -1.73 -13.38
C SER A 20 -15.23 -1.16 -12.20
N GLY A 21 -14.73 -2.02 -11.33
CA GLY A 21 -13.88 -1.67 -10.20
C GLY A 21 -12.48 -2.22 -10.39
N THR A 22 -11.50 -1.57 -9.77
CA THR A 22 -10.13 -2.08 -9.69
C THR A 22 -10.04 -3.05 -8.52
N THR A 23 -9.52 -4.25 -8.78
CA THR A 23 -9.28 -5.24 -7.74
C THR A 23 -7.90 -5.03 -7.12
N PHE A 24 -7.86 -4.80 -5.82
CA PHE A 24 -6.64 -4.87 -5.02
C PHE A 24 -6.54 -6.22 -4.34
N THR A 25 -5.49 -7.00 -4.63
CA THR A 25 -5.20 -8.26 -3.94
C THR A 25 -4.03 -8.07 -2.99
N VAL A 26 -4.31 -8.05 -1.69
CA VAL A 26 -3.30 -7.92 -0.63
C VAL A 26 -2.79 -9.29 -0.25
N VAL A 27 -1.48 -9.51 -0.32
CA VAL A 27 -0.82 -10.79 -0.09
C VAL A 27 0.22 -10.66 1.00
N ASN A 28 0.18 -11.54 2.01
CA ASN A 28 1.22 -11.62 3.02
C ASN A 28 2.14 -12.80 2.74
N LYS A 29 3.37 -12.54 2.29
CA LYS A 29 4.43 -13.57 2.19
C LYS A 29 5.38 -13.54 3.38
N CYS A 30 5.22 -12.62 4.33
CA CYS A 30 6.03 -12.62 5.55
C CYS A 30 5.81 -13.92 6.33
N ASP A 31 6.79 -14.32 7.15
CA ASP A 31 6.72 -15.49 8.02
C ASP A 31 5.90 -15.27 9.32
N HIS A 32 5.27 -14.10 9.41
CA HIS A 32 4.45 -13.64 10.52
C HIS A 32 3.17 -12.98 10.00
N THR A 33 2.19 -12.84 10.89
CA THR A 33 0.94 -12.12 10.58
C THR A 33 1.21 -10.63 10.37
N VAL A 34 0.60 -10.07 9.33
CA VAL A 34 0.55 -8.63 9.07
C VAL A 34 -0.90 -8.18 9.24
N TRP A 35 -1.11 -6.95 9.72
CA TRP A 35 -2.44 -6.34 9.79
C TRP A 35 -2.51 -5.18 8.81
N PRO A 36 -2.93 -5.40 7.55
CA PRO A 36 -3.04 -4.31 6.59
C PRO A 36 -3.93 -3.19 7.10
N GLY A 37 -3.53 -1.95 6.82
CA GLY A 37 -4.34 -0.74 6.99
C GLY A 37 -4.68 -0.14 5.63
N ILE A 38 -5.85 0.47 5.54
CA ILE A 38 -6.41 1.06 4.32
C ILE A 38 -7.01 2.41 4.65
N LEU A 39 -6.61 3.42 3.88
CA LEU A 39 -7.18 4.76 3.96
C LEU A 39 -7.38 5.28 2.55
N GLY A 40 -8.52 5.88 2.25
CA GLY A 40 -8.76 6.52 0.96
C GLY A 40 -9.85 7.57 1.05
N ASN A 41 -10.09 8.27 -0.06
CA ASN A 41 -11.13 9.29 -0.18
C ASN A 41 -12.54 8.74 0.10
N THR A 42 -12.74 7.45 -0.15
CA THR A 42 -13.93 6.69 0.23
C THR A 42 -13.50 5.38 0.87
N GLN A 43 -14.25 4.95 1.89
CA GLN A 43 -13.97 3.69 2.57
C GLN A 43 -14.29 2.52 1.65
N LEU A 44 -13.36 1.58 1.51
CA LEU A 44 -13.60 0.29 0.87
C LEU A 44 -14.35 -0.65 1.83
N ASP A 45 -14.48 -1.92 1.46
CA ASP A 45 -15.12 -2.96 2.30
C ASP A 45 -14.46 -3.16 3.68
N SER A 46 -13.28 -2.58 3.91
CA SER A 46 -12.54 -2.63 5.16
C SER A 46 -11.54 -1.47 5.26
N THR A 47 -11.29 -0.97 6.47
CA THR A 47 -10.18 -0.04 6.79
C THR A 47 -8.92 -0.77 7.26
N GLY A 48 -9.01 -2.09 7.44
CA GLY A 48 -7.90 -2.94 7.86
C GLY A 48 -8.38 -4.29 8.38
N PHE A 49 -7.48 -5.26 8.34
CA PHE A 49 -7.79 -6.64 8.70
C PHE A 49 -6.55 -7.39 9.15
N GLU A 50 -6.73 -8.56 9.75
CA GLU A 50 -5.65 -9.50 10.01
C GLU A 50 -5.36 -10.35 8.77
N LEU A 51 -4.09 -10.49 8.41
CA LEU A 51 -3.65 -11.29 7.28
C LEU A 51 -2.53 -12.25 7.72
N PRO A 52 -2.85 -13.52 8.02
CA PRO A 52 -1.86 -14.53 8.41
C PRO A 52 -0.78 -14.76 7.34
N SER A 53 0.37 -15.30 7.75
CA SER A 53 1.45 -15.71 6.85
C SER A 53 0.93 -16.61 5.72
N GLY A 54 1.26 -16.27 4.47
CA GLY A 54 0.79 -16.97 3.26
C GLY A 54 -0.64 -16.64 2.84
N GLY A 55 -1.36 -15.81 3.59
CA GLY A 55 -2.72 -15.40 3.30
C GLY A 55 -2.82 -14.34 2.21
N SER A 56 -3.99 -14.25 1.59
CA SER A 56 -4.35 -13.20 0.65
C SER A 56 -5.80 -12.77 0.81
N ARG A 57 -6.10 -11.49 0.53
CA ARG A 57 -7.46 -10.96 0.51
C ARG A 57 -7.62 -9.93 -0.60
N SER A 58 -8.71 -10.01 -1.35
CA SER A 58 -9.04 -9.03 -2.39
C SER A 58 -10.07 -8.01 -1.90
N LEU A 59 -9.99 -6.80 -2.45
CA LEU A 59 -10.86 -5.66 -2.20
C LEU A 59 -11.20 -5.01 -3.53
N GLN A 60 -12.38 -4.41 -3.64
CA GLN A 60 -12.81 -3.67 -4.82
C GLN A 60 -12.74 -2.18 -4.54
N ALA A 61 -12.13 -1.43 -5.45
CA ALA A 61 -12.12 0.02 -5.42
C ALA A 61 -12.92 0.60 -6.60
N PRO A 62 -13.76 1.62 -6.37
CA PRO A 62 -14.49 2.27 -7.45
C PRO A 62 -13.54 3.09 -8.35
N PRO A 63 -13.94 3.40 -9.59
CA PRO A 63 -13.22 4.37 -10.41
C PRO A 63 -13.11 5.73 -9.70
N GLY A 64 -11.95 6.38 -9.79
CA GLY A 64 -11.68 7.63 -9.06
C GLY A 64 -11.27 7.44 -7.60
N TRP A 65 -11.10 6.20 -7.12
CA TRP A 65 -10.59 5.96 -5.77
C TRP A 65 -9.14 6.41 -5.65
N SER A 66 -8.83 7.15 -4.58
CA SER A 66 -7.46 7.54 -4.24
C SER A 66 -7.22 7.23 -2.78
N GLY A 67 -6.09 6.60 -2.49
CA GLY A 67 -5.81 6.10 -1.15
C GLY A 67 -4.51 5.31 -1.07
N ARG A 68 -4.31 4.69 0.09
CA ARG A 68 -3.07 4.02 0.45
C ARG A 68 -3.30 2.75 1.27
N PHE A 69 -2.35 1.84 1.14
CA PHE A 69 -2.25 0.60 1.89
C PHE A 69 -0.92 0.55 2.63
N TRP A 70 -0.91 -0.06 3.81
CA TRP A 70 0.32 -0.31 4.57
C TRP A 70 0.18 -1.56 5.42
N GLY A 71 1.30 -2.10 5.91
CA GLY A 71 1.32 -3.26 6.79
C GLY A 71 1.66 -2.87 8.22
N ARG A 72 0.86 -3.33 9.19
CA ARG A 72 1.20 -3.24 10.62
C ARG A 72 1.76 -4.58 11.10
N THR A 73 2.73 -4.54 12.01
CA THR A 73 3.38 -5.75 12.56
C THR A 73 3.34 -5.77 14.08
N GLY A 74 3.48 -6.97 14.66
CA GLY A 74 3.53 -7.17 16.11
C GLY A 74 2.27 -6.68 16.83
N CYS A 75 1.10 -6.90 16.23
CA CYS A 75 -0.15 -6.37 16.77
C CYS A 75 -0.77 -7.29 17.82
N THR A 76 -1.37 -6.67 18.84
CA THR A 76 -2.21 -7.32 19.84
C THR A 76 -3.56 -6.62 19.89
N SER A 77 -4.65 -7.40 19.93
CA SER A 77 -6.00 -6.87 20.12
C SER A 77 -6.36 -6.93 21.61
N ASP A 78 -6.76 -5.79 22.16
CA ASP A 78 -7.37 -5.73 23.48
C ASP A 78 -8.73 -6.45 23.44
N GLN A 79 -8.90 -7.49 24.27
CA GLN A 79 -10.10 -8.33 24.25
C GLN A 79 -11.36 -7.62 24.74
N ASN A 80 -11.22 -6.51 25.50
CA ASN A 80 -12.33 -5.78 26.08
C ASN A 80 -12.79 -4.64 25.16
N THR A 81 -11.84 -3.96 24.50
CA THR A 81 -12.15 -2.78 23.66
C THR A 81 -12.11 -3.08 22.17
N GLY A 82 -11.48 -4.20 21.77
CA GLY A 82 -11.19 -4.50 20.36
C GLY A 82 -10.10 -3.60 19.77
N GLN A 83 -9.47 -2.72 20.56
CA GLN A 83 -8.43 -1.82 20.10
C GLN A 83 -7.20 -2.62 19.69
N LEU A 84 -6.67 -2.32 18.50
CA LEU A 84 -5.46 -2.93 17.97
C LEU A 84 -4.26 -2.04 18.29
N THR A 85 -3.30 -2.58 19.03
CA THR A 85 -2.00 -1.93 19.30
C THR A 85 -0.92 -2.69 18.56
N CYS A 86 -0.06 -2.00 17.81
CA CYS A 86 0.97 -2.62 16.95
C CYS A 86 2.35 -2.06 17.26
N GLN A 87 3.38 -2.87 17.02
CA GLN A 87 4.78 -2.48 17.19
C GLN A 87 5.23 -1.49 16.10
N THR A 88 4.81 -1.70 14.86
CA THR A 88 5.15 -0.82 13.72
C THR A 88 3.95 -0.59 12.81
N GLY A 89 4.00 0.51 12.04
CA GLY A 89 3.03 0.83 11.00
C GLY A 89 1.66 1.32 11.47
N ALA A 90 1.38 1.38 12.78
CA ALA A 90 0.16 2.03 13.28
C ALA A 90 0.23 3.56 13.13
N SER A 91 1.44 4.10 13.31
CA SER A 91 1.90 5.42 12.91
C SER A 91 3.19 5.24 12.11
N PRO A 92 3.68 6.27 11.40
CA PRO A 92 5.02 6.24 10.85
C PRO A 92 6.05 5.81 11.91
N PRO A 93 7.08 5.02 11.53
CA PRO A 93 7.42 4.66 10.15
C PRO A 93 6.54 3.56 9.53
N ALA A 94 6.16 3.76 8.26
CA ALA A 94 5.39 2.79 7.48
C ALA A 94 5.73 2.86 6.00
N THR A 95 6.00 1.70 5.38
CA THR A 95 6.05 1.61 3.91
C THR A 95 4.62 1.68 3.36
N LEU A 96 4.38 2.58 2.42
CA LEU A 96 3.06 2.83 1.84
C LEU A 96 3.00 2.34 0.40
N ALA A 97 1.88 1.76 -0.01
CA ALA A 97 1.49 1.66 -1.41
C ALA A 97 0.37 2.66 -1.68
N GLU A 98 0.60 3.59 -2.58
CA GLU A 98 -0.29 4.72 -2.86
C GLU A 98 -0.90 4.56 -4.25
N PHE A 99 -2.16 4.93 -4.40
CA PHE A 99 -2.92 4.77 -5.63
C PHE A 99 -3.83 5.95 -5.89
N THR A 100 -3.97 6.31 -7.15
CA THR A 100 -5.05 7.13 -7.71
C THR A 100 -5.59 6.40 -8.94
N ILE A 101 -6.77 5.81 -8.80
CA ILE A 101 -7.43 5.02 -9.82
C ILE A 101 -8.20 5.94 -10.76
N GLY A 102 -7.93 5.82 -12.06
CA GLY A 102 -8.57 6.61 -13.09
C GLY A 102 -10.06 6.30 -13.23
N SER A 103 -10.83 7.28 -13.72
CA SER A 103 -12.24 7.09 -14.08
C SER A 103 -12.37 6.99 -15.59
N GLY A 104 -11.87 5.89 -16.16
CA GLY A 104 -11.65 5.75 -17.61
C GLY A 104 -10.38 6.44 -18.12
N THR A 105 -9.51 6.87 -17.21
CA THR A 105 -8.19 7.43 -17.47
C THR A 105 -7.10 6.52 -16.90
N GLN A 106 -5.85 6.94 -17.03
CA GLN A 106 -4.71 6.25 -16.46
C GLN A 106 -4.73 6.32 -14.92
N ASP A 107 -4.33 5.22 -14.29
CA ASP A 107 -4.04 5.11 -12.86
C ASP A 107 -2.62 5.59 -12.59
N PHE A 108 -2.41 6.14 -11.39
CA PHE A 108 -1.11 6.45 -10.82
C PHE A 108 -0.90 5.64 -9.56
N TYR A 109 0.26 5.02 -9.41
CA TYR A 109 0.59 4.23 -8.23
C TYR A 109 2.08 4.21 -7.96
N ASP A 110 2.42 4.01 -6.70
CA ASP A 110 3.80 3.96 -6.22
C ASP A 110 3.90 3.20 -4.90
N VAL A 111 5.13 2.86 -4.53
CA VAL A 111 5.49 2.53 -3.15
C VAL A 111 6.35 3.65 -2.60
N SER A 112 5.97 4.16 -1.44
CA SER A 112 6.54 5.35 -0.83
C SER A 112 7.17 5.04 0.53
N LEU A 113 8.37 5.59 0.72
CA LEU A 113 9.17 5.57 1.96
C LEU A 113 9.28 6.97 2.57
N VAL A 114 8.45 7.92 2.11
CA VAL A 114 8.39 9.28 2.64
C VAL A 114 8.04 9.28 4.13
N ASP A 115 7.13 8.38 4.53
CA ASP A 115 6.72 8.12 5.91
C ASP A 115 7.62 7.04 6.55
N GLY A 116 8.80 6.75 6.00
CA GLY A 116 9.73 5.75 6.49
C GLY A 116 9.46 4.32 5.99
N TYR A 117 10.04 3.35 6.68
CA TYR A 117 10.02 1.94 6.30
C TYR A 117 9.81 1.05 7.53
N ASN A 118 8.98 0.01 7.40
CA ASN A 118 8.85 -1.01 8.44
C ASN A 118 8.92 -2.44 7.91
N LEU A 119 8.39 -2.73 6.71
CA LEU A 119 8.53 -4.03 6.06
C LEU A 119 8.61 -3.93 4.53
N PRO A 120 9.19 -4.93 3.84
CA PRO A 120 9.29 -4.91 2.39
C PRO A 120 7.91 -5.01 1.73
N MET A 121 7.72 -4.27 0.63
CA MET A 121 6.46 -4.23 -0.10
C MET A 121 6.72 -4.08 -1.60
N ILE A 122 5.91 -4.77 -2.41
CA ILE A 122 5.85 -4.56 -3.86
C ILE A 122 4.39 -4.43 -4.31
N VAL A 123 4.17 -3.57 -5.29
CA VAL A 123 2.92 -3.44 -6.04
C VAL A 123 3.17 -3.93 -7.46
N GLU A 124 2.35 -4.88 -7.90
CA GLU A 124 2.44 -5.48 -9.23
C GLU A 124 1.09 -5.33 -9.94
N PRO A 125 0.99 -4.54 -11.02
CA PRO A 125 -0.22 -4.49 -11.83
C PRO A 125 -0.41 -5.81 -12.60
N SER A 126 -1.67 -6.21 -12.78
CA SER A 126 -2.09 -7.38 -13.54
C SER A 126 -3.10 -6.98 -14.61
N GLY A 127 -2.85 -7.37 -15.86
CA GLY A 127 -3.62 -6.92 -17.01
C GLY A 127 -3.33 -5.45 -17.34
N GLY A 128 -4.36 -4.73 -17.77
CA GLY A 128 -4.26 -3.32 -18.16
C GLY A 128 -3.42 -3.06 -19.42
N SER A 129 -3.20 -1.77 -19.69
CA SER A 129 -2.42 -1.29 -20.83
C SER A 129 -1.59 -0.06 -20.46
N GLY A 130 -0.50 0.16 -21.19
CA GLY A 130 0.52 1.17 -20.87
C GLY A 130 1.81 0.54 -20.38
N THR A 131 2.57 1.26 -19.55
CA THR A 131 3.87 0.77 -19.06
C THR A 131 3.70 -0.30 -17.98
N CYS A 132 2.76 -0.10 -17.05
CA CYS A 132 2.31 -1.11 -16.08
C CYS A 132 3.47 -1.86 -15.39
N LEU A 133 4.45 -1.13 -14.87
CA LEU A 133 5.62 -1.74 -14.22
C LEU A 133 5.41 -1.88 -12.72
N SER A 134 5.96 -2.94 -12.14
CA SER A 134 5.96 -3.13 -10.69
C SER A 134 6.77 -2.06 -9.95
N THR A 135 6.34 -1.67 -8.76
CA THR A 135 7.01 -0.68 -7.90
C THR A 135 7.14 -1.22 -6.49
N GLY A 136 8.19 -0.84 -5.76
CA GLY A 136 8.41 -1.41 -4.44
C GLY A 136 9.83 -1.38 -3.91
N CYS A 137 9.91 -1.86 -2.67
CA CYS A 137 11.10 -1.97 -1.86
C CYS A 137 11.22 -3.41 -1.35
N ILE A 138 12.07 -4.20 -2.02
CA ILE A 138 12.29 -5.62 -1.69
C ILE A 138 13.44 -5.83 -0.70
N ASN A 139 14.30 -4.82 -0.56
CA ASN A 139 15.45 -4.85 0.33
C ASN A 139 15.01 -4.51 1.74
N ASP A 140 15.62 -5.18 2.72
CA ASP A 140 15.35 -4.91 4.13
C ASP A 140 16.11 -3.67 4.61
N VAL A 141 15.48 -2.50 4.48
CA VAL A 141 16.07 -1.20 4.85
C VAL A 141 16.41 -1.14 6.34
N ASN A 142 15.70 -1.89 7.20
CA ASN A 142 15.98 -1.94 8.63
C ASN A 142 17.41 -2.38 8.95
N ARG A 143 18.02 -3.21 8.08
CA ARG A 143 19.41 -3.69 8.24
C ARG A 143 20.47 -2.61 7.97
N GLN A 144 20.09 -1.52 7.32
CA GLN A 144 20.96 -0.42 6.92
C GLN A 144 20.53 0.90 7.57
N CYS A 145 19.49 0.87 8.40
CA CYS A 145 18.93 2.06 9.03
C CYS A 145 19.96 2.73 9.96
N PRO A 146 20.29 4.01 9.76
CA PRO A 146 21.15 4.78 10.67
C PRO A 146 20.57 4.79 12.10
N THR A 147 21.44 4.84 13.11
CA THR A 147 21.01 4.74 14.52
C THR A 147 20.01 5.82 14.91
N GLU A 148 20.20 7.03 14.38
CA GLU A 148 19.33 8.19 14.58
C GLU A 148 17.94 8.07 13.95
N LEU A 149 17.73 7.10 13.05
CA LEU A 149 16.44 6.82 12.40
C LEU A 149 15.79 5.51 12.87
N GLN A 150 16.49 4.70 13.67
CA GLN A 150 16.00 3.38 14.10
C GLN A 150 14.83 3.50 15.10
N VAL A 151 13.87 2.59 14.94
CA VAL A 151 12.79 2.35 15.91
C VAL A 151 12.98 0.98 16.55
N GLY A 152 12.80 0.89 17.87
CA GLY A 152 12.95 -0.36 18.61
C GLY A 152 14.37 -0.90 18.52
N SER A 153 14.50 -2.20 18.24
CA SER A 153 15.82 -2.85 18.05
C SER A 153 16.17 -2.99 16.56
N GLY A 154 15.78 -2.00 15.74
CA GLY A 154 15.86 -2.06 14.28
C GLY A 154 14.61 -2.71 13.66
N ASP A 155 13.45 -2.51 14.27
CA ASP A 155 12.18 -3.08 13.81
C ASP A 155 11.56 -2.25 12.67
N ALA A 156 11.91 -0.96 12.62
CA ALA A 156 11.52 -0.03 11.56
C ALA A 156 12.55 1.11 11.44
N CYS A 157 12.46 1.87 10.35
CA CYS A 157 13.33 2.98 10.03
C CYS A 157 12.52 4.23 9.69
N LYS A 158 12.68 5.29 10.49
CA LYS A 158 12.08 6.60 10.24
C LYS A 158 12.64 7.23 8.97
N SER A 159 11.83 8.00 8.27
CA SER A 159 12.37 8.98 7.33
C SER A 159 13.00 10.14 8.10
N ALA A 160 13.76 10.99 7.41
CA ALA A 160 14.35 12.18 8.03
C ALA A 160 13.27 13.19 8.48
N CYS A 161 12.14 13.27 7.77
CA CYS A 161 11.04 14.13 8.21
C CYS A 161 10.47 13.65 9.56
N GLU A 162 10.19 12.35 9.68
CA GLU A 162 9.67 11.72 10.91
C GLU A 162 10.65 11.74 12.10
N ALA A 163 11.94 11.88 11.83
CA ALA A 163 12.97 11.91 12.87
C ALA A 163 13.29 13.33 13.36
N PHE A 164 13.31 14.31 12.46
CA PHE A 164 13.84 15.65 12.74
C PHE A 164 12.81 16.77 12.60
N GLU A 165 11.68 16.53 11.93
CA GLU A 165 10.58 17.48 11.78
C GLU A 165 11.00 18.86 11.22
N THR A 166 12.08 18.90 10.44
CA THR A 166 12.58 20.16 9.87
C THR A 166 11.95 20.43 8.49
N PRO A 167 11.75 21.71 8.12
CA PRO A 167 11.21 22.06 6.80
C PRO A 167 11.98 21.48 5.62
N GLN A 168 13.30 21.33 5.76
CA GLN A 168 14.19 20.76 4.76
C GLN A 168 13.89 19.29 4.46
N TYR A 169 13.62 18.48 5.50
CA TYR A 169 13.35 17.07 5.33
C TYR A 169 11.88 16.79 5.02
N CYS A 170 10.98 17.63 5.52
CA CYS A 170 9.55 17.52 5.29
C CYS A 170 9.06 18.25 4.04
N CYS A 171 9.98 18.89 3.30
CA CYS A 171 9.66 19.71 2.13
C CYS A 171 8.50 20.69 2.37
N SER A 172 8.61 21.49 3.42
CA SER A 172 7.58 22.44 3.84
C SER A 172 8.12 23.87 3.95
N GLY A 173 7.23 24.86 4.05
CA GLY A 173 7.61 26.26 4.14
C GLY A 173 8.50 26.71 2.97
N ALA A 174 9.72 27.18 3.27
CA ALA A 174 10.68 27.59 2.24
C ALA A 174 11.13 26.46 1.29
N TYR A 175 10.90 25.20 1.69
CA TYR A 175 11.27 24.00 0.95
C TYR A 175 10.06 23.32 0.31
N ALA A 176 8.90 23.99 0.22
CA ALA A 176 7.65 23.45 -0.32
C ALA A 176 7.59 23.35 -1.86
N THR A 177 8.74 23.29 -2.54
CA THR A 177 8.79 23.08 -4.00
C THR A 177 9.90 22.12 -4.37
N PRO A 178 9.79 21.39 -5.50
CA PRO A 178 10.88 20.54 -6.01
C PRO A 178 12.19 21.30 -6.26
N ASN A 179 12.09 22.61 -6.52
CA ASN A 179 13.27 23.45 -6.74
C ASN A 179 14.00 23.78 -5.44
N THR A 180 13.30 23.83 -4.31
CA THR A 180 13.87 24.21 -3.02
C THR A 180 14.12 23.04 -2.09
N CYS A 181 13.30 21.98 -2.10
CA CYS A 181 13.60 20.73 -1.38
C CYS A 181 14.53 19.85 -2.22
N LYS A 182 15.73 19.57 -1.70
CA LYS A 182 16.70 18.70 -2.36
C LYS A 182 16.84 17.37 -1.62
N PRO A 183 17.25 16.30 -2.33
CA PRO A 183 17.59 15.05 -1.67
C PRO A 183 18.59 15.28 -0.54
N SER A 184 18.41 14.56 0.55
CA SER A 184 19.33 14.49 1.68
C SER A 184 20.08 13.16 1.68
N VAL A 185 21.13 13.06 2.49
CA VAL A 185 21.85 11.79 2.70
C VAL A 185 20.91 10.66 3.17
N TYR A 186 19.83 10.99 3.88
CA TYR A 186 18.86 10.00 4.35
C TYR A 186 17.94 9.54 3.22
N SER A 187 17.38 10.46 2.41
CA SER A 187 16.55 10.07 1.26
C SER A 187 17.36 9.32 0.21
N GLU A 188 18.61 9.72 -0.02
CA GLU A 188 19.52 8.99 -0.92
C GLU A 188 19.80 7.56 -0.43
N MET A 189 19.87 7.32 0.88
CA MET A 189 19.97 5.97 1.45
C MET A 189 18.73 5.13 1.14
N PHE A 190 17.53 5.67 1.36
CA PHE A 190 16.28 4.99 0.99
C PHE A 190 16.22 4.71 -0.51
N LYS A 191 16.61 5.67 -1.35
CA LYS A 191 16.63 5.53 -2.81
C LYS A 191 17.63 4.49 -3.29
N ALA A 192 18.82 4.46 -2.70
CA ALA A 192 19.85 3.47 -3.03
C ALA A 192 19.38 2.05 -2.65
N ALA A 193 18.72 1.90 -1.50
CA ALA A 193 18.14 0.63 -1.10
C ALA A 193 16.94 0.24 -1.99
N CYS A 194 16.09 1.19 -2.38
CA CYS A 194 14.86 0.93 -3.10
C CYS A 194 14.67 1.91 -4.28
N PRO A 195 15.36 1.68 -5.41
CA PRO A 195 15.40 2.64 -6.53
C PRO A 195 14.06 2.88 -7.23
N ARG A 196 13.09 1.99 -7.01
CA ARG A 196 11.75 2.06 -7.60
C ARG A 196 10.70 2.57 -6.62
N SER A 197 11.11 3.17 -5.51
CA SER A 197 10.22 3.75 -4.51
C SER A 197 10.49 5.23 -4.34
N TYR A 198 9.48 5.97 -3.90
CA TYR A 198 9.64 7.34 -3.41
C TYR A 198 10.48 7.32 -2.13
N SER A 199 11.56 8.10 -2.10
CA SER A 199 12.45 8.23 -0.93
C SER A 199 12.24 9.53 -0.15
N TYR A 200 11.61 10.53 -0.78
CA TYR A 200 11.19 11.79 -0.17
C TYR A 200 10.09 12.45 -1.01
N ALA A 201 9.54 13.53 -0.48
CA ALA A 201 8.39 14.26 -0.99
C ALA A 201 8.47 14.71 -2.47
N TYR A 202 9.64 15.09 -2.98
CA TYR A 202 9.78 15.52 -4.39
C TYR A 202 10.76 14.65 -5.16
N ASP A 203 10.82 13.35 -4.82
CA ASP A 203 11.59 12.38 -5.58
C ASP A 203 11.15 12.35 -7.05
N ASP A 204 12.03 11.88 -7.91
CA ASP A 204 11.85 12.02 -9.34
C ASP A 204 10.78 11.07 -9.92
N ALA A 205 10.47 11.30 -11.21
CA ALA A 205 9.47 10.56 -11.96
C ALA A 205 9.76 9.06 -12.12
N THR A 206 10.93 8.55 -11.68
CA THR A 206 11.17 7.09 -11.63
C THR A 206 10.39 6.39 -10.51
N SER A 207 9.71 7.17 -9.67
CA SER A 207 9.00 6.69 -8.49
C SER A 207 7.49 6.59 -8.67
N THR A 208 6.91 7.27 -9.68
CA THR A 208 5.48 7.14 -10.03
C THR A 208 5.30 6.25 -11.24
N PHE A 209 4.38 5.31 -11.13
CA PHE A 209 4.08 4.35 -12.17
C PHE A 209 2.64 4.52 -12.62
N THR A 210 2.41 4.14 -13.88
CA THR A 210 1.11 4.31 -14.48
C THR A 210 0.67 3.07 -15.25
N CYS A 211 -0.64 2.85 -15.24
CA CYS A 211 -1.30 1.75 -15.95
C CYS A 211 -2.77 2.11 -16.17
N THR A 212 -3.40 1.56 -17.20
CA THR A 212 -4.82 1.81 -17.48
C THR A 212 -5.59 0.51 -17.45
N GLY A 213 -6.61 0.42 -16.59
CA GLY A 213 -7.52 -0.72 -16.51
C GLY A 213 -6.86 -2.00 -15.98
N ALA A 214 -5.97 -1.85 -15.00
CA ALA A 214 -5.33 -2.98 -14.31
C ALA A 214 -5.98 -3.27 -12.97
N ASP A 215 -5.79 -4.51 -12.53
CA ASP A 215 -5.88 -4.91 -11.12
C ASP A 215 -4.48 -4.83 -10.50
N TYR A 216 -4.38 -4.81 -9.17
CA TYR A 216 -3.09 -4.65 -8.48
C TYR A 216 -2.91 -5.69 -7.38
N ALA A 217 -1.74 -6.33 -7.34
CA ALA A 217 -1.30 -7.15 -6.22
C ALA A 217 -0.37 -6.34 -5.32
N ILE A 218 -0.71 -6.24 -4.03
CA ILE A 218 0.13 -5.61 -2.99
C ILE A 218 0.71 -6.73 -2.16
N THR A 219 2.00 -7.01 -2.31
CA THR A 219 2.66 -8.13 -1.65
C THR A 219 3.63 -7.65 -0.58
N PHE A 220 3.38 -8.03 0.66
CA PHE A 220 4.31 -7.87 1.78
C PHE A 220 5.36 -8.98 1.77
N CYS A 221 6.62 -8.61 2.04
CA CYS A 221 7.78 -9.50 2.05
C CYS A 221 7.93 -10.37 0.77
N PRO A 222 7.98 -9.80 -0.46
CA PRO A 222 7.95 -10.57 -1.71
C PRO A 222 9.11 -11.57 -1.88
N SER A 223 10.26 -11.32 -1.28
CA SER A 223 11.49 -12.14 -1.38
C SER A 223 11.58 -13.27 -0.35
N SER A 224 10.59 -13.45 0.51
CA SER A 224 10.60 -14.43 1.61
C SER A 224 10.30 -15.88 1.17
N THR A 225 10.35 -16.20 -0.13
CA THR A 225 10.08 -17.57 -0.62
C THR A 225 11.03 -18.58 0.05
N SER A 226 10.50 -19.24 1.08
CA SER A 226 10.86 -20.57 1.61
C SER A 226 12.36 -20.86 1.76
N LYS A 227 13.02 -20.32 2.80
CA LYS A 227 14.24 -20.96 3.38
C LYS A 227 13.93 -22.23 4.19
N LYS A 228 12.89 -22.99 3.83
CA LYS A 228 12.50 -24.21 4.54
C LYS A 228 12.02 -25.28 3.58
N SER A 229 12.97 -25.93 2.91
CA SER A 229 13.06 -27.40 2.77
C SER A 229 14.03 -27.73 1.63
N ALA A 230 15.32 -27.75 1.97
CA ALA A 230 16.31 -28.52 1.25
C ALA A 230 17.26 -29.14 2.28
N THR A 231 16.68 -29.92 3.20
CA THR A 231 17.45 -31.01 3.81
C THR A 231 17.45 -32.13 2.79
N ASN A 232 18.57 -32.34 2.11
CA ASN A 232 18.98 -33.63 1.57
C ASN A 232 20.48 -33.59 1.23
N THR A 233 21.25 -34.18 2.15
CA THR A 233 22.32 -35.17 1.91
C THR A 233 23.36 -34.90 0.81
N THR A 234 24.52 -34.44 1.29
CA THR A 234 25.95 -34.79 1.01
C THR A 234 26.29 -35.66 -0.22
N PRO A 235 27.44 -35.42 -0.88
CA PRO A 235 28.74 -35.86 -0.33
C PRO A 235 29.94 -34.91 -0.61
N THR A 236 30.75 -34.62 0.41
CA THR A 236 32.08 -34.00 0.25
C THR A 236 33.16 -34.96 0.73
N THR A 237 34.08 -35.32 -0.16
CA THR A 237 35.35 -36.01 0.12
C THR A 237 36.51 -34.97 0.12
N PRO A 238 37.76 -35.29 0.55
CA PRO A 238 38.33 -34.81 1.80
C PRO A 238 39.58 -33.92 1.68
N GLY A 239 39.91 -33.21 2.77
CA GLY A 239 41.20 -32.54 3.02
C GLY A 239 41.16 -31.04 2.68
N THR A 240 41.46 -30.11 3.58
CA THR A 240 42.76 -29.98 4.25
C THR A 240 42.63 -29.10 5.50
N THR A 241 43.30 -29.53 6.56
CA THR A 241 43.48 -28.90 7.87
C THR A 241 44.17 -27.53 7.80
N ALA A 242 43.64 -26.52 8.50
CA ALA A 242 44.44 -25.45 9.07
C ALA A 242 43.72 -24.83 10.29
N THR A 243 44.41 -24.94 11.43
CA THR A 243 44.03 -24.52 12.78
C THR A 243 44.70 -23.20 13.12
N THR A 244 43.97 -22.24 13.70
CA THR A 244 44.45 -21.15 14.58
C THR A 244 43.18 -20.55 15.25
N THR A 245 42.85 -20.79 16.53
CA THR A 245 43.36 -20.14 17.77
C THR A 245 43.48 -18.61 17.58
N GLY A 246 42.80 -17.68 18.27
CA GLY A 246 42.03 -17.66 19.51
C GLY A 246 42.56 -16.50 20.37
N THR A 247 41.83 -15.38 20.53
CA THR A 247 42.01 -14.35 21.60
C THR A 247 40.82 -13.37 21.51
N THR A 248 39.84 -13.36 22.42
CA THR A 248 39.77 -12.65 23.72
C THR A 248 40.12 -11.15 23.64
N GLY A 249 39.12 -10.29 23.84
CA GLY A 249 39.28 -8.84 23.87
C GLY A 249 38.03 -8.14 24.44
N THR A 250 37.89 -8.22 25.75
CA THR A 250 36.92 -7.52 26.60
C THR A 250 37.10 -6.00 26.52
N THR A 251 36.02 -5.24 26.32
CA THR A 251 35.94 -3.89 26.93
C THR A 251 34.48 -3.52 27.19
N SER A 252 34.18 -3.47 28.48
CA SER A 252 32.96 -2.91 29.09
C SER A 252 33.10 -1.38 29.12
N THR A 253 32.05 -0.66 28.73
CA THR A 253 31.80 0.70 29.21
C THR A 253 30.32 0.87 29.46
N THR A 254 29.99 0.92 30.74
CA THR A 254 28.72 1.28 31.36
C THR A 254 28.57 2.80 31.40
N TYR A 255 27.46 3.33 30.92
CA TYR A 255 26.88 4.65 31.23
C TYR A 255 25.43 4.57 30.72
N GLY A 256 24.35 4.96 31.38
CA GLY A 256 24.08 5.68 32.61
C GLY A 256 22.63 6.11 32.48
N SER A 257 21.75 5.59 33.33
CA SER A 257 20.30 5.78 33.29
C SER A 257 19.91 7.24 33.59
N ILE A 258 19.02 7.84 32.80
CA ILE A 258 18.27 9.05 33.21
C ILE A 258 16.80 8.87 32.81
N THR A 259 15.96 8.88 33.84
CA THR A 259 14.50 9.01 33.85
C THR A 259 14.08 10.44 33.49
N GLY A 260 13.08 10.60 32.63
CA GLY A 260 12.49 11.91 32.32
C GLY A 260 11.16 11.78 31.60
N SER A 261 10.08 11.84 32.37
CA SER A 261 8.68 12.01 31.99
C SER A 261 8.41 13.34 31.29
N GLY A 262 7.57 13.36 30.25
CA GLY A 262 7.07 14.58 29.62
C GLY A 262 6.07 14.28 28.49
N GLU A 263 5.00 15.07 28.46
CA GLU A 263 3.70 14.80 27.82
C GLU A 263 3.67 14.99 26.29
N VAL A 264 2.73 14.29 25.66
CA VAL A 264 2.41 14.32 24.21
C VAL A 264 1.44 15.47 23.90
N PRO A 265 1.73 16.34 22.92
CA PRO A 265 0.71 17.13 22.24
C PRO A 265 0.38 16.50 20.88
N THR A 266 -0.88 16.10 20.74
CA THR A 266 -1.53 15.72 19.49
C THR A 266 -1.62 16.91 18.54
N GLY A 267 -0.93 16.84 17.40
CA GLY A 267 -1.07 17.77 16.29
C GLY A 267 -1.45 17.01 15.03
N ASP A 268 -2.73 17.08 14.66
CA ASP A 268 -3.23 16.64 13.36
C ASP A 268 -2.54 17.43 12.25
N ASN A 269 -1.59 16.81 11.54
CA ASN A 269 -0.96 17.39 10.37
C ASN A 269 -1.28 16.54 9.13
N THR A 270 -2.52 16.65 8.67
CA THR A 270 -2.93 16.14 7.35
C THR A 270 -2.46 17.12 6.28
N SER A 271 -1.20 17.03 5.86
CA SER A 271 -0.64 17.97 4.87
C SER A 271 0.29 17.29 3.87
N TRP A 272 -0.20 16.28 3.15
CA TRP A 272 0.55 15.73 2.02
C TRP A 272 -0.27 15.17 0.83
N LEU A 273 -1.50 15.64 0.62
CA LEU A 273 -2.13 15.49 -0.70
C LEU A 273 -1.57 16.58 -1.62
N PRO A 274 -0.75 16.30 -2.64
CA PRO A 274 -0.48 17.29 -3.67
C PRO A 274 -1.77 17.59 -4.42
N ASP A 275 -2.07 18.88 -4.60
CA ASP A 275 -3.19 19.38 -5.39
C ASP A 275 -3.07 18.92 -6.85
N PHE A 276 -3.72 17.81 -7.19
CA PHE A 276 -3.97 17.44 -8.58
C PHE A 276 -5.15 18.27 -9.09
N PHE A 277 -4.87 19.30 -9.90
CA PHE A 277 -5.86 20.06 -10.64
C PHE A 277 -6.69 19.11 -11.53
N MET A 278 -7.91 18.80 -11.11
CA MET A 278 -8.91 18.09 -11.91
C MET A 278 -9.57 19.07 -12.88
N GLY A 279 -9.39 18.85 -14.18
CA GLY A 279 -10.23 19.47 -15.20
C GLY A 279 -11.66 18.92 -15.08
N GLU A 280 -12.62 19.78 -14.75
CA GLU A 280 -14.04 19.43 -14.74
C GLU A 280 -14.52 19.06 -16.15
N SER A 281 -14.91 17.81 -16.34
CA SER A 281 -15.94 17.45 -17.32
C SER A 281 -16.63 16.15 -16.92
N SER A 282 -17.45 16.21 -15.88
CA SER A 282 -18.34 15.12 -15.51
C SER A 282 -19.60 15.17 -16.37
N ARG A 283 -19.70 14.28 -17.37
CA ARG A 283 -21.02 13.80 -17.81
C ARG A 283 -21.41 12.60 -16.96
N THR A 284 -21.84 12.86 -15.73
CA THR A 284 -22.54 11.86 -14.92
C THR A 284 -23.96 11.69 -15.46
N LEU A 285 -24.28 10.49 -15.94
CA LEU A 285 -25.67 10.12 -16.20
C LEU A 285 -26.39 10.00 -14.85
N SER A 286 -27.37 10.88 -14.65
CA SER A 286 -28.14 10.99 -13.42
C SER A 286 -28.94 9.69 -13.11
N PRO A 287 -29.11 9.29 -11.84
CA PRO A 287 -29.97 8.16 -11.42
C PRO A 287 -31.41 8.23 -11.94
N ALA A 288 -31.86 9.41 -12.38
CA ALA A 288 -33.14 9.61 -13.05
C ALA A 288 -33.27 8.82 -14.36
N VAL A 289 -32.17 8.55 -15.08
CA VAL A 289 -32.19 7.77 -16.33
C VAL A 289 -32.46 6.28 -16.07
N PHE A 290 -31.99 5.75 -14.94
CA PHE A 290 -32.29 4.38 -14.51
C PHE A 290 -33.73 4.21 -14.01
N HIS A 291 -34.27 5.18 -13.28
CA HIS A 291 -35.68 5.11 -12.85
C HIS A 291 -36.67 5.28 -14.02
N THR A 292 -36.35 6.13 -15.00
CA THR A 292 -37.22 6.35 -16.17
C THR A 292 -37.26 5.14 -17.10
N THR A 293 -36.14 4.42 -17.27
CA THR A 293 -36.09 3.18 -18.06
C THR A 293 -36.84 2.02 -17.39
N LEU A 294 -36.74 1.88 -16.06
CA LEU A 294 -37.51 0.90 -15.28
C LEU A 294 -39.03 1.17 -15.36
N LEU A 295 -39.46 2.43 -15.19
CA LEU A 295 -40.86 2.82 -15.32
C LEU A 295 -41.39 2.63 -16.75
N ALA A 296 -40.61 3.00 -17.78
CA ALA A 296 -41.00 2.80 -19.17
C ALA A 296 -41.16 1.32 -19.55
N SER A 297 -40.30 0.45 -19.00
CA SER A 297 -40.42 -1.00 -19.17
C SER A 297 -41.66 -1.57 -18.48
N ALA A 298 -41.96 -1.16 -17.24
CA ALA A 298 -43.14 -1.60 -16.49
C ALA A 298 -44.46 -1.15 -17.14
N ILE A 299 -44.51 0.09 -17.67
CA ILE A 299 -45.67 0.60 -18.40
C ILE A 299 -45.88 -0.17 -19.71
N SER A 300 -44.80 -0.46 -20.44
CA SER A 300 -44.87 -1.26 -21.67
C SER A 300 -45.38 -2.68 -21.41
N PHE A 301 -44.98 -3.31 -20.28
CA PHE A 301 -45.50 -4.60 -19.83
C PHE A 301 -47.01 -4.56 -19.53
N LEU A 302 -47.49 -3.51 -18.86
CA LEU A 302 -48.91 -3.33 -18.56
C LEU A 302 -49.76 -3.13 -19.83
N PHE A 303 -49.27 -2.35 -20.78
CA PHE A 303 -49.95 -2.18 -22.08
C PHE A 303 -50.01 -3.48 -22.87
N LEU A 304 -48.89 -4.21 -22.98
CA LEU A 304 -48.86 -5.49 -23.72
C LEU A 304 -49.74 -6.56 -23.08
N SER A 305 -49.85 -6.59 -21.74
CA SER A 305 -50.73 -7.54 -21.04
C SER A 305 -52.23 -7.31 -21.31
N ARG A 306 -52.63 -6.08 -21.62
CA ARG A 306 -54.01 -5.70 -21.95
C ARG A 306 -54.42 -6.05 -23.38
N PHE A 307 -53.46 -6.21 -24.30
CA PHE A 307 -53.73 -6.58 -25.70
C PHE A 307 -53.76 -8.10 -25.95
N TYR A 308 -53.35 -8.90 -24.96
CA TYR A 308 -53.24 -10.36 -25.06
C TYR A 308 -54.13 -11.12 -24.04
N SER A 309 -55.12 -10.44 -23.43
CA SER A 309 -56.24 -11.08 -22.71
C SER A 309 -57.49 -11.13 -23.57
#